data_AF-A0A7W0K796-F1
#
_entry.id   AF-A0A7W0K796-F1
#
_cell.length_a   1.000
_cell.length_b   1.000
_cell.length_c   1.000
_cell.angle_alpha   90.00
_cell.angle_beta   90.00
_cell.angle_gamma   90.00
#
_symmetry.space_group_name_H-M   'P 1'
#
loop_
_entity.id
_entity.type
_entity.pdbx_description
1 polymer ?
#
loop_
_entity_poly.entity_id
_entity_poly.type
_entity_poly.pdbx_seq_one_letter_code
_entity_poly.pdbx_strand_id
1 'polypeptide(L)'
;MIYTVRAWETDRDRQESRTRIWRVPVAGGPARQITYGERGDSQPEWSPDGRHISFVSARGAASGDEAPKAQVYLMRADGGEAWKLTDAKDGVSSYSWAPDSSRIA
;
A
#
# COMPACT_ATOMS: atom_id res chain seq x y z
N MET A 1 -8.28 7.90 -15.78
CA MET A 1 -8.56 6.85 -14.79
C MET A 1 -7.24 6.14 -14.49
N ILE A 2 -6.70 6.30 -13.29
CA ILE A 2 -5.41 5.70 -12.90
C ILE A 2 -5.75 4.35 -12.26
N TYR A 3 -5.18 3.27 -12.77
CA TYR A 3 -5.42 1.92 -12.27
C TYR A 3 -4.22 1.45 -11.47
N THR A 4 -4.49 0.75 -10.37
CA THR A 4 -3.47 -0.02 -9.68
C THR A 4 -3.45 -1.43 -10.24
N VAL A 5 -2.29 -1.87 -10.74
CA VAL A 5 -2.11 -3.26 -11.13
C VAL A 5 -1.61 -4.03 -9.92
N ARG A 6 -2.32 -5.10 -9.58
CA ARG A 6 -1.91 -6.10 -8.59
C ARG A 6 -1.07 -7.15 -9.32
N ALA A 7 0.21 -7.25 -9.02
CA ALA A 7 1.06 -8.32 -9.52
C ALA A 7 1.33 -9.35 -8.42
N TRP A 8 1.27 -10.63 -8.79
CA TRP A 8 1.68 -11.75 -7.95
C TRP A 8 3.10 -12.12 -8.39
N GLU A 9 4.07 -11.93 -7.51
CA GLU A 9 5.41 -12.46 -7.73
C GLU A 9 5.51 -13.80 -7.01
N THR A 10 5.75 -14.87 -7.76
CA THR A 10 6.03 -16.21 -7.21
C THR A 10 7.54 -16.37 -7.17
N ASP A 11 8.14 -16.21 -5.99
CA ASP A 11 9.52 -16.63 -5.78
C ASP A 11 9.55 -18.17 -5.69
N ARG A 12 10.35 -18.82 -6.55
CA ARG A 12 10.37 -20.29 -6.65
C ARG A 12 11.01 -20.99 -5.45
N ASP A 13 11.68 -20.25 -4.56
CA ASP A 13 12.34 -20.78 -3.37
C ASP A 13 11.52 -20.51 -2.09
N ARG A 14 10.62 -19.52 -2.13
CA ARG A 14 9.78 -19.08 -1.02
C ARG A 14 8.32 -19.00 -1.48
N GLN A 15 7.46 -19.91 -1.02
CA GLN A 15 6.00 -19.97 -1.33
C GLN A 15 5.19 -18.75 -0.84
N GLU A 16 5.69 -17.53 -1.01
CA GLU A 16 5.04 -16.29 -0.58
C GLU A 16 4.71 -15.44 -1.80
N SER A 17 3.45 -15.51 -2.24
CA SER A 17 2.93 -14.56 -3.24
C SER A 17 2.92 -13.16 -2.63
N ARG A 18 3.79 -12.28 -3.13
CA ARG A 18 3.81 -10.88 -2.67
C ARG A 18 3.00 -10.03 -3.62
N THR A 19 2.06 -9.28 -3.04
CA THR A 19 1.32 -8.28 -3.79
C THR A 19 2.09 -6.96 -3.83
N ARG A 20 2.18 -6.37 -5.01
CA ARG A 20 2.79 -5.05 -5.24
C ARG A 20 1.79 -4.06 -5.81
N ILE A 21 2.02 -2.79 -5.52
CA ILE A 21 1.26 -1.68 -6.06
C ILE A 21 2.04 -1.06 -7.21
N TRP A 22 1.37 -0.95 -8.35
CA TRP A 22 1.88 -0.36 -9.58
C TRP A 22 1.02 0.81 -10.02
N ARG A 23 1.65 1.82 -10.60
CA ARG A 23 1.00 3.01 -11.18
C ARG A 23 1.07 2.95 -12.69
N VAL A 24 -0.05 3.19 -13.37
CA VAL A 24 -0.12 3.26 -14.83
C VAL A 24 -0.56 4.67 -15.26
N PRO A 25 0.12 5.31 -16.22
CA PRO A 25 -0.31 6.59 -16.77
C PRO A 25 -1.70 6.52 -17.40
N VAL A 26 -2.52 7.56 -17.23
CA VAL A 26 -3.87 7.62 -17.81
C VAL A 26 -3.85 7.63 -19.33
N ALA A 27 -2.85 8.28 -19.92
CA ALA A 27 -2.66 8.33 -21.37
C ALA A 27 -2.24 6.96 -21.97
N GLY A 28 -2.11 5.92 -21.16
CA GLY A 28 -1.46 4.69 -21.53
C GLY A 28 0.06 4.79 -21.39
N GLY A 29 0.72 3.65 -21.30
CA GLY A 29 2.16 3.56 -21.10
C GLY A 29 2.56 2.44 -20.15
N PRO A 30 3.86 2.28 -19.89
CA PRO A 30 4.34 1.22 -19.02
C PRO A 30 3.88 1.40 -17.57
N ALA A 31 3.50 0.29 -16.93
CA ALA A 31 3.25 0.27 -15.50
C ALA A 31 4.57 0.49 -14.74
N ARG A 32 4.54 1.32 -13.71
CA ARG A 32 5.68 1.58 -12.83
C ARG A 32 5.37 1.08 -11.43
N GLN A 33 6.22 0.21 -10.89
CA GLN A 33 6.13 -0.22 -9.51
C GLN A 33 6.37 0.96 -8.59
N ILE A 34 5.57 1.07 -7.52
CA ILE A 34 5.73 2.14 -6.53
C ILE A 34 5.94 1.63 -5.11
N THR A 35 5.70 0.33 -4.85
CA THR A 35 6.04 -0.29 -3.56
C THR A 35 7.03 -1.43 -3.69
N TYR A 36 7.98 -1.50 -2.76
CA TYR A 36 9.13 -2.41 -2.81
C TYR A 36 9.40 -3.12 -1.46
N GLY A 37 8.46 -3.09 -0.51
CA GLY A 37 8.68 -3.61 0.85
C GLY A 37 8.85 -5.14 0.92
N GLU A 38 9.28 -5.71 2.04
CA GLU A 38 9.45 -7.18 2.11
C GLU A 38 8.12 -7.94 2.19
N ARG A 39 7.03 -7.28 2.57
CA ARG A 39 5.69 -7.90 2.63
C ARG A 39 4.79 -7.41 1.50
N GLY A 40 3.70 -8.14 1.28
CA GLY A 40 2.68 -7.75 0.31
C GLY A 40 1.94 -6.48 0.74
N ASP A 41 1.62 -5.64 -0.24
CA ASP A 41 0.84 -4.42 -0.09
C ASP A 41 -0.53 -4.60 -0.75
N SER A 42 -1.60 -4.11 -0.13
CA SER A 42 -2.98 -4.32 -0.60
C SER A 42 -3.85 -3.08 -0.41
N GLN A 43 -5.07 -3.11 -0.96
CA GLN A 43 -6.07 -2.04 -0.85
C GLN A 43 -5.50 -0.63 -1.11
N PRO A 44 -4.91 -0.39 -2.30
CA PRO A 44 -4.43 0.92 -2.69
C PRO A 44 -5.62 1.88 -2.88
N GLU A 45 -5.57 3.05 -2.28
CA GLU A 45 -6.56 4.12 -2.48
C GLU A 45 -5.84 5.44 -2.72
N TRP A 46 -6.36 6.24 -3.65
CA TRP A 46 -5.86 7.58 -3.90
C TRP A 46 -6.51 8.56 -2.93
N SER A 47 -5.74 9.49 -2.40
CA SER A 47 -6.33 10.65 -1.75
C SER A 47 -7.23 11.40 -2.76
N PRO A 48 -8.39 11.93 -2.34
CA PRO A 48 -9.28 12.68 -3.25
C PRO A 48 -8.59 13.87 -3.95
N ASP A 49 -7.59 14.48 -3.31
CA ASP A 49 -6.74 15.53 -3.87
C ASP A 49 -5.67 15.04 -4.87
N GLY A 50 -5.53 13.72 -5.06
CA GLY A 50 -4.57 13.09 -5.97
C GLY A 50 -3.10 13.16 -5.55
N ARG A 51 -2.77 13.72 -4.38
CA ARG A 51 -1.39 13.95 -3.94
C ARG A 51 -0.75 12.73 -3.28
N HIS A 52 -1.56 11.80 -2.76
CA HIS A 52 -1.11 10.66 -1.99
C HIS A 52 -1.78 9.36 -2.43
N ILE A 53 -1.10 8.26 -2.11
CA ILE A 53 -1.61 6.91 -2.26
C ILE A 53 -1.49 6.26 -0.89
N SER A 54 -2.62 5.84 -0.32
CA SER A 54 -2.66 4.99 0.86
C SER A 54 -2.72 3.53 0.45
N PHE A 55 -2.27 2.64 1.32
CA PHE A 55 -2.42 1.20 1.15
C PHE A 55 -2.23 0.47 2.48
N VAL A 56 -2.72 -0.76 2.56
CA VAL A 56 -2.47 -1.64 3.69
C VAL A 56 -1.18 -2.42 3.49
N SER A 57 -0.33 -2.47 4.51
CA SER A 57 0.89 -3.27 4.50
C SER A 57 1.21 -3.81 5.89
N ALA A 58 1.74 -5.03 5.97
CA ALA A 58 2.27 -5.62 7.19
C ALA A 58 3.79 -5.45 7.31
N ARG A 59 4.37 -4.47 6.61
CA ARG A 59 5.83 -4.21 6.55
C ARG A 59 6.47 -3.72 7.86
N GLY A 60 5.67 -3.45 8.89
CA GLY A 60 6.16 -2.98 10.18
C GLY A 60 6.97 -4.02 10.95
N ALA A 61 7.62 -3.58 12.03
CA ALA A 61 8.27 -4.48 12.95
C ALA A 61 7.23 -5.33 13.71
N ALA A 62 7.56 -6.60 13.93
CA ALA A 62 6.86 -7.45 14.89
C ALA A 62 6.92 -6.79 16.28
N SER A 63 5.84 -6.91 17.05
CA SER A 63 5.83 -6.51 18.45
C SER A 63 5.92 -7.79 19.30
N GLY A 64 7.11 -8.06 19.81
CA GLY A 64 7.39 -9.32 20.51
C GLY A 64 7.28 -10.53 19.58
N ASP A 65 6.61 -11.59 20.05
CA ASP A 65 6.38 -12.83 19.30
C ASP A 65 5.27 -12.74 18.25
N GLU A 66 4.55 -11.60 18.17
CA GLU A 66 3.46 -11.44 17.22
C GLU A 66 3.96 -11.02 15.84
N ALA A 67 3.46 -11.69 14.79
CA ALA A 67 3.64 -11.23 13.43
C ALA A 67 3.16 -9.77 13.27
N PRO A 68 3.86 -8.94 12.48
CA PRO A 68 3.49 -7.55 12.30
C PRO A 68 2.09 -7.47 11.70
N LYS A 69 1.28 -6.62 12.33
CA LYS A 69 -0.10 -6.41 11.95
C LYS A 69 -0.15 -5.52 10.72
N ALA A 70 -1.20 -5.73 9.91
CA ALA A 70 -1.49 -4.87 8.78
C ALA A 70 -1.80 -3.45 9.26
N GLN A 71 -1.15 -2.44 8.69
CA GLN A 71 -1.40 -1.03 8.99
C GLN A 71 -1.61 -0.25 7.70
N VAL A 72 -2.26 0.91 7.80
CA VAL A 72 -2.32 1.86 6.68
C VAL A 72 -1.00 2.59 6.59
N TYR A 73 -0.43 2.56 5.40
CA TYR A 73 0.73 3.34 5.01
C TYR A 73 0.30 4.38 3.98
N LEU A 74 1.01 5.50 3.98
CA LEU A 74 0.77 6.60 3.08
C LEU A 74 2.06 6.91 2.34
N MET A 75 1.97 7.16 1.03
CA MET A 75 3.08 7.65 0.24
C MET A 75 2.62 8.77 -0.68
N ARG A 76 3.58 9.57 -1.17
CA ARG A 76 3.27 10.57 -2.20
C ARG A 76 2.99 9.89 -3.53
N ALA A 77 2.04 10.43 -4.27
CA ALA A 77 1.58 9.88 -5.54
C ALA A 77 2.65 9.92 -6.64
N ASP A 78 3.58 10.88 -6.59
CA ASP A 78 4.72 11.00 -7.51
C ASP A 78 5.81 9.97 -7.22
N GLY A 79 5.90 9.51 -5.97
CA GLY A 79 6.76 8.43 -5.51
C GLY A 79 7.43 8.78 -4.18
N GLY A 80 8.38 7.95 -3.76
CA GLY A 80 9.14 8.16 -2.52
C GLY A 80 8.79 7.13 -1.45
N GLU A 81 9.33 7.35 -0.25
CA GLU A 81 9.16 6.44 0.86
C GLU A 81 7.75 6.55 1.45
N ALA A 82 7.17 5.40 1.79
CA ALA A 82 5.87 5.35 2.45
C ALA A 82 6.06 5.36 3.97
N TRP A 83 5.25 6.14 4.67
CA TRP A 83 5.25 6.21 6.13
C TRP A 83 4.02 5.53 6.73
N LYS A 84 4.16 5.01 7.95
CA LYS A 84 3.07 4.38 8.69
C LYS A 84 2.10 5.47 9.15
N LEU A 85 0.83 5.36 8.79
CA LEU A 85 -0.22 6.32 9.16
C LEU A 85 -0.99 5.86 10.41
N THR A 86 -1.16 4.55 10.59
CA THR A 86 -1.92 3.97 11.71
C THR A 86 -1.05 3.10 12.62
N ASP A 87 -1.46 2.97 13.88
CA ASP A 87 -0.87 2.03 14.84
C ASP A 87 -1.95 1.29 15.60
N ALA A 88 -2.82 0.61 14.85
CA ALA A 88 -3.94 -0.15 15.43
C ALA A 88 -3.42 -1.45 16.05
N LYS A 89 -3.78 -1.72 17.31
CA LYS A 89 -3.36 -2.92 18.04
C LYS A 89 -3.68 -4.23 17.30
N ASP A 90 -4.88 -4.30 16.74
CA ASP A 90 -5.36 -5.50 16.01
C ASP A 90 -5.07 -5.44 14.51
N GLY A 91 -4.45 -4.35 14.04
CA GLY A 91 -4.25 -4.04 12.63
C GLY A 91 -5.49 -3.42 11.96
N VAL A 92 -5.34 -3.11 10.68
CA VAL A 92 -6.35 -2.50 9.83
C VAL A 92 -6.73 -3.46 8.71
N SER A 93 -8.01 -3.79 8.61
CA SER A 93 -8.57 -4.67 7.57
C SER A 93 -9.22 -3.91 6.41
N SER A 94 -9.67 -2.68 6.67
CA SER A 94 -10.35 -1.80 5.72
C SER A 94 -10.24 -0.37 6.22
N TYR A 95 -10.24 0.58 5.30
CA TYR A 95 -10.25 2.01 5.60
C TYR A 95 -10.86 2.78 4.41
N SER A 96 -11.15 4.06 4.61
CA SER A 96 -11.56 4.96 3.52
C SER A 96 -11.09 6.39 3.74
N TRP A 97 -10.82 7.12 2.66
CA TRP A 97 -10.51 8.55 2.74
C TRP A 97 -11.75 9.39 3.04
N ALA A 98 -11.57 10.41 3.88
CA ALA A 98 -12.51 11.52 3.97
C ALA A 98 -12.54 12.28 2.63
N PRO A 99 -13.70 12.76 2.15
CA PRO A 99 -13.81 13.47 0.88
C PRO A 99 -12.91 14.71 0.77
N ASP A 100 -12.57 15.32 1.90
CA ASP A 100 -11.70 16.50 2.00
C ASP A 100 -10.20 16.16 2.04
N SER A 101 -9.83 14.88 1.88
CA SER A 101 -8.46 14.37 1.99
C SER A 101 -7.77 14.63 3.34
N SER A 102 -8.50 15.03 4.38
CA SER A 102 -7.88 15.41 5.65
C SER A 102 -7.67 14.24 6.60
N ARG A 103 -8.42 13.13 6.43
CA ARG A 103 -8.42 11.98 7.35
C ARG A 103 -8.72 10.68 6.63
N ILE A 104 -8.43 9.59 7.33
CA ILE A 104 -8.83 8.23 6.98
C ILE A 104 -9.66 7.66 8.14
N ALA A 105 -10.76 6.97 7.82
CA ALA A 105 -11.68 6.33 8.76
C ALA A 105 -11.73 4.81 8.58
#